data_AF-A0A0N4T7U5-F1
#
_entry.id   AF-A0A0N4T7U5-F1
#
_cell.length_a   1.000
_cell.length_b   1.000
_cell.length_c   1.000
_cell.angle_alpha   90.00
_cell.angle_beta   90.00
_cell.angle_gamma   90.00
#
_symmetry.space_group_name_H-M   'P 1'
#
loop_
_entity.id
_entity.type
_entity.pdbx_description
1 polymer ?
#
loop_
_entity_poly.entity_id
_entity_poly.type
_entity_poly.pdbx_seq_one_letter_code
_entity_poly.pdbx_strand_id
1 'polypeptide(L)'
;MPYLMTLAGINQMVIGRINSNIKNILKQHHQLHFRWAQNWDSQLHWAPLVNVLPNAYYTVTSACGTDEMICCQFDVSKTSRSSCMERAKVDNVQKIALYGERMANQYRSLQTFYNSEAVLVAAGDDFLYSDSDDLKIVHRVYSALFKYINRNYDRFNMRVQFGTVADYFKSLKGSAKRRASILSGDFFPYMDNAFSNAPFWTGFYNHRAYFKCFERIIQRELRLVDLLSVAIGIYLNSDVEIARRNLALSIHHDAITGTSKRHVMDDYMLR
;
A
#
# COMPACT_ATOMS: atom_id res chain seq x y z
N MET A 1 11.54 7.26 5.85
CA MET A 1 10.41 7.51 4.92
C MET A 1 9.73 8.86 5.15
N PRO A 2 9.03 9.12 6.28
CA PRO A 2 8.26 10.36 6.45
C PRO A 2 9.10 11.64 6.25
N TYR A 3 10.28 11.72 6.86
CA TYR A 3 11.18 12.87 6.72
C TYR A 3 11.59 13.16 5.26
N LEU A 4 12.19 12.18 4.57
CA LEU A 4 12.67 12.34 3.19
C LEU A 4 11.53 12.63 2.20
N MET A 5 10.37 12.00 2.40
CA MET A 5 9.21 12.22 1.53
C MET A 5 8.64 13.63 1.67
N THR A 6 8.53 14.14 2.90
CA THR A 6 8.11 15.54 3.11
C THR A 6 9.10 16.53 2.53
N LEU A 7 10.42 16.27 2.62
CA LEU A 7 11.43 17.10 1.95
C LEU A 7 11.26 17.12 0.41
N ALA A 8 10.78 16.02 -0.18
CA ALA A 8 10.44 15.93 -1.60
C ALA A 8 9.04 16.48 -1.95
N GLY A 9 8.35 17.13 -1.02
CA GLY A 9 7.00 17.68 -1.23
C GLY A 9 5.86 16.67 -1.09
N ILE A 10 6.15 15.43 -0.70
CA ILE A 10 5.16 14.36 -0.51
C ILE A 10 4.71 14.35 0.96
N ASN A 11 3.51 14.87 1.20
CA ASN A 11 2.94 15.03 2.55
C ASN A 11 1.81 14.07 2.90
N GLN A 12 1.57 13.07 2.03
CA GLN A 12 0.46 12.14 2.14
C GLN A 12 0.94 10.75 1.72
N MET A 13 0.72 9.74 2.55
CA MET A 13 1.29 8.41 2.36
C MET A 13 0.30 7.30 2.71
N VAL A 14 0.34 6.21 1.97
CA VAL A 14 -0.35 4.96 2.34
C VAL A 14 0.71 3.92 2.69
N ILE A 15 0.55 3.24 3.82
CA ILE A 15 1.44 2.14 4.23
C ILE A 15 0.62 0.88 4.52
N GLY A 16 1.22 -0.29 4.31
CA GLY A 16 0.53 -1.58 4.49
C GLY A 16 1.07 -2.39 5.67
N ARG A 17 2.34 -2.80 5.59
CA ARG A 17 2.98 -3.71 6.55
C ARG A 17 3.49 -2.96 7.78
N ILE A 18 2.70 -2.97 8.85
CA ILE A 18 3.11 -2.61 10.22
C ILE A 18 2.80 -3.78 11.15
N ASN A 19 3.47 -3.85 12.29
CA ASN A 19 3.28 -4.92 13.28
C ASN A 19 1.78 -5.12 13.59
N SER A 20 1.31 -6.36 13.55
CA SER A 20 -0.12 -6.70 13.69
C SER A 20 -0.70 -6.27 15.04
N ASN A 21 0.07 -6.29 16.12
CA ASN A 21 -0.37 -5.78 17.43
C ASN A 21 -0.58 -4.27 17.39
N ILE A 22 0.36 -3.52 16.80
CA ILE A 22 0.22 -2.07 16.62
C ILE A 22 -1.01 -1.78 15.77
N LYS A 23 -1.20 -2.52 14.67
CA LYS A 23 -2.37 -2.36 13.80
C LYS A 23 -3.68 -2.60 14.56
N ASN A 24 -3.74 -3.63 15.40
CA ASN A 24 -4.92 -3.94 16.21
C ASN A 24 -5.23 -2.84 17.24
N ILE A 25 -4.21 -2.30 17.91
CA ILE A 25 -4.38 -1.17 18.83
C ILE A 25 -4.90 0.06 18.07
N LEU A 26 -4.30 0.41 16.94
CA LEU A 26 -4.76 1.53 16.12
C LEU A 26 -6.21 1.34 15.65
N LYS A 27 -6.62 0.12 15.26
CA LYS A 27 -8.01 -0.19 14.91
C LYS A 27 -8.97 0.06 16.08
N GLN A 28 -8.63 -0.43 17.27
CA GLN A 28 -9.46 -0.27 18.48
C GLN A 28 -9.67 1.21 18.84
N HIS A 29 -8.71 2.07 18.50
CA HIS A 29 -8.77 3.52 18.75
C HIS A 29 -9.22 4.34 17.54
N HIS A 30 -9.62 3.72 16.42
CA HIS A 30 -9.98 4.42 15.17
C HIS A 30 -8.83 5.26 14.57
N GLN A 31 -7.58 4.86 14.82
CA GLN A 31 -6.36 5.62 14.55
C GLN A 31 -5.50 5.05 13.42
N LEU A 32 -6.06 4.30 12.46
CA LEU A 32 -5.31 3.93 11.24
C LEU A 32 -5.00 5.14 10.32
N HIS A 33 -5.44 6.33 10.72
CA HIS A 33 -5.18 7.59 10.06
C HIS A 33 -4.52 8.59 11.04
N PHE A 34 -3.26 8.95 10.81
CA PHE A 34 -2.46 9.77 11.73
C PHE A 34 -1.40 10.61 11.00
N ARG A 35 -0.83 11.61 11.68
CA ARG A 35 0.39 12.31 11.26
C ARG A 35 1.62 11.61 11.82
N TRP A 36 2.56 11.24 10.96
CA TRP A 36 3.76 10.50 11.37
C TRP A 36 4.94 11.44 11.62
N ALA A 37 5.10 11.88 12.86
CA ALA A 37 6.08 12.87 13.26
C ALA A 37 7.48 12.29 13.52
N GLN A 38 8.51 13.12 13.33
CA GLN A 38 9.84 12.80 13.82
C GLN A 38 9.92 13.07 15.32
N ASN A 39 10.64 12.24 16.08
CA ASN A 39 10.74 12.39 17.54
C ASN A 39 11.36 13.73 17.97
N TRP A 40 12.17 14.35 17.10
CA TRP A 40 12.83 15.64 17.34
C TRP A 40 12.08 16.85 16.77
N ASP A 41 10.98 16.65 16.05
CA ASP A 41 10.25 17.73 15.34
C ASP A 41 8.97 18.10 16.08
N SER A 42 9.12 18.96 17.10
CA SER A 42 8.00 19.47 17.90
C SER A 42 7.02 20.35 17.12
N GLN A 43 7.45 20.91 15.98
CA GLN A 43 6.63 21.79 15.14
C GLN A 43 5.90 21.03 14.03
N LEU A 44 6.11 19.71 13.90
CA LEU A 44 5.44 18.82 12.95
C LEU A 44 5.62 19.22 11.48
N HIS A 45 6.75 19.85 11.15
CA HIS A 45 7.13 20.21 9.79
C HIS A 45 7.24 18.99 8.87
N TRP A 46 7.80 17.89 9.38
CA TRP A 46 8.05 16.66 8.63
C TRP A 46 7.17 15.52 9.12
N ALA A 47 5.88 15.82 9.28
CA ALA A 47 4.86 14.90 9.77
C ALA A 47 3.76 14.68 8.71
N PRO A 48 4.02 13.88 7.66
CA PRO A 48 3.03 13.61 6.62
C PRO A 48 1.80 12.91 7.18
N LEU A 49 0.68 13.09 6.50
CA LEU A 49 -0.56 12.38 6.81
C LEU A 49 -0.48 10.96 6.25
N VAL A 50 -0.67 9.98 7.12
CA VAL A 50 -0.54 8.55 6.81
C VAL A 50 -1.88 7.86 6.94
N ASN A 51 -2.20 7.03 5.95
CA ASN A 51 -3.26 6.03 6.04
C ASN A 51 -2.66 4.62 6.05
N VAL A 52 -2.97 3.82 7.06
CA VAL A 52 -2.55 2.42 7.15
C VAL A 52 -3.64 1.53 6.58
N LEU A 53 -3.28 0.64 5.65
CA LEU A 53 -4.22 -0.38 5.16
C LEU A 53 -4.63 -1.31 6.30
N PRO A 54 -5.92 -1.68 6.41
CA PRO A 54 -6.47 -2.20 7.65
C PRO A 54 -6.07 -3.65 7.91
N ASN A 55 -5.87 -4.47 6.89
CA ASN A 55 -5.59 -5.90 7.09
C ASN A 55 -4.15 -6.26 6.74
N ALA A 56 -3.79 -7.53 6.87
CA ALA A 56 -2.41 -7.99 6.74
C ALA A 56 -1.88 -7.78 5.31
N TYR A 57 -2.72 -8.04 4.30
CA TYR A 57 -2.37 -7.93 2.89
C TYR A 57 -3.10 -6.78 2.21
N TYR A 58 -2.59 -6.39 1.04
CA TYR A 58 -3.15 -5.34 0.17
C TYR A 58 -4.03 -5.89 -0.96
N THR A 59 -4.26 -7.21 -0.97
CA THR A 59 -5.09 -7.91 -1.97
C THR A 59 -6.52 -7.38 -1.94
N VAL A 60 -7.28 -7.56 -3.02
CA VAL A 60 -8.72 -7.25 -3.04
C VAL A 60 -9.45 -7.91 -1.86
N THR A 61 -9.09 -9.15 -1.52
CA THR A 61 -9.72 -9.92 -0.45
C THR A 61 -9.46 -9.34 0.94
N SER A 62 -8.23 -8.88 1.19
CA SER A 62 -7.88 -8.28 2.47
C SER A 62 -8.22 -6.79 2.53
N ALA A 63 -8.33 -6.09 1.41
CA ALA A 63 -8.57 -4.64 1.40
C ALA A 63 -10.06 -4.26 1.48
N CYS A 64 -10.97 -5.14 1.05
CA CYS A 64 -12.39 -4.81 0.90
C CYS A 64 -13.17 -4.71 2.22
N GLY A 65 -12.77 -5.41 3.28
CA GLY A 65 -13.60 -5.49 4.49
C GLY A 65 -12.98 -6.29 5.62
N THR A 66 -13.81 -6.71 6.57
CA THR A 66 -13.41 -7.53 7.73
C THR A 66 -13.63 -9.02 7.53
N ASP A 67 -14.40 -9.40 6.50
CA ASP A 67 -14.69 -10.79 6.16
C ASP A 67 -14.10 -11.13 4.79
N GLU A 68 -12.96 -11.81 4.77
CA GLU A 68 -12.25 -12.17 3.54
C GLU A 68 -13.05 -13.13 2.65
N MET A 69 -13.98 -13.93 3.22
CA MET A 69 -14.83 -14.86 2.46
C MET A 69 -15.91 -14.11 1.66
N ILE A 70 -16.36 -12.96 2.16
CA ILE A 70 -17.22 -12.05 1.38
C ILE A 70 -16.36 -11.21 0.44
N CYS A 71 -15.20 -10.75 0.88
CA CYS A 71 -14.34 -9.88 0.07
C CYS A 71 -13.79 -10.57 -1.18
N CYS A 72 -13.51 -11.87 -1.13
CA CYS A 72 -13.09 -12.64 -2.30
C CYS A 72 -14.11 -12.59 -3.45
N GLN A 73 -15.38 -12.36 -3.15
CA GLN A 73 -16.43 -12.26 -4.16
C GLN A 73 -16.18 -11.08 -5.11
N PHE A 74 -15.44 -10.06 -4.66
CA PHE A 74 -15.16 -8.84 -5.43
C PHE A 74 -13.81 -8.87 -6.16
N ASP A 75 -13.04 -9.94 -6.00
CA ASP A 75 -11.84 -10.20 -6.79
C ASP A 75 -12.20 -10.91 -8.11
N VAL A 76 -12.81 -10.15 -9.01
CA VAL A 76 -13.50 -10.66 -10.22
C VAL A 76 -12.65 -10.71 -11.48
N SER A 77 -11.39 -10.26 -11.41
CA SER A 77 -10.44 -10.28 -12.52
C SER A 77 -10.11 -11.71 -12.95
N LYS A 78 -9.74 -11.92 -14.21
CA LYS A 78 -9.24 -13.22 -14.71
C LYS A 78 -7.91 -13.60 -14.05
N THR A 79 -7.07 -12.62 -13.78
CA THR A 79 -5.78 -12.80 -13.09
C THR A 79 -5.91 -12.84 -11.57
N SER A 80 -7.14 -12.83 -11.04
CA SER A 80 -7.43 -13.06 -9.63
C SER A 80 -6.76 -14.35 -9.13
N ARG A 81 -6.04 -14.23 -8.00
CA ARG A 81 -5.35 -15.35 -7.37
C ARG A 81 -6.06 -15.87 -6.13
N SER A 82 -7.12 -15.19 -5.68
CA SER A 82 -7.85 -15.59 -4.49
C SER A 82 -8.70 -16.85 -4.74
N SER A 83 -8.70 -17.74 -3.75
CA SER A 83 -9.66 -18.84 -3.71
C SER A 83 -11.02 -18.27 -3.30
N CYS A 84 -12.06 -18.49 -4.10
CA CYS A 84 -13.39 -17.99 -3.80
C CYS A 84 -14.46 -18.92 -4.38
N MET A 85 -15.42 -19.32 -3.54
CA MET A 85 -16.50 -20.24 -3.95
C MET A 85 -17.42 -19.62 -5.02
N GLU A 86 -17.75 -18.34 -4.85
CA GLU A 86 -18.60 -17.61 -5.79
C GLU A 86 -18.08 -16.18 -5.94
N ARG A 87 -17.85 -15.73 -7.18
CA ARG A 87 -17.51 -14.34 -7.49
C ARG A 87 -18.75 -13.55 -7.87
N ALA A 88 -18.71 -12.25 -7.62
CA ALA A 88 -19.79 -11.32 -7.88
C ALA A 88 -20.17 -11.34 -9.37
N LYS A 89 -21.47 -11.55 -9.63
CA LYS A 89 -22.09 -11.49 -10.94
C LYS A 89 -23.09 -10.34 -10.96
N VAL A 90 -23.19 -9.68 -12.11
CA VAL A 90 -24.08 -8.51 -12.31
C VAL A 90 -24.99 -8.73 -13.52
N ASP A 91 -25.39 -9.98 -13.71
CA ASP A 91 -26.24 -10.48 -14.79
C ASP A 91 -27.73 -10.13 -14.60
N ASN A 92 -28.18 -9.95 -13.35
CA ASN A 92 -29.54 -9.54 -13.04
C ASN A 92 -29.60 -8.62 -11.80
N VAL A 93 -30.77 -7.99 -11.60
CA VAL A 93 -31.01 -7.01 -10.54
C VAL A 93 -30.88 -7.65 -9.15
N GLN A 94 -31.31 -8.90 -8.97
CA GLN A 94 -31.24 -9.61 -7.69
C GLN A 94 -29.78 -9.85 -7.26
N LYS A 95 -28.91 -10.27 -8.19
CA LYS A 95 -27.48 -10.46 -7.94
C LYS A 95 -26.77 -9.13 -7.68
N ILE A 96 -27.10 -8.08 -8.44
CA ILE A 96 -26.58 -6.72 -8.18
C ILE A 96 -26.96 -6.27 -6.76
N ALA A 97 -28.22 -6.47 -6.35
CA ALA A 97 -28.68 -6.10 -5.02
C ALA A 97 -27.96 -6.89 -3.91
N LEU A 98 -27.85 -8.21 -4.07
CA LEU A 98 -27.15 -9.10 -3.13
C LEU A 98 -25.68 -8.69 -2.94
N TYR A 99 -24.93 -8.55 -4.04
CA TYR A 99 -23.51 -8.23 -3.98
C TYR A 99 -23.26 -6.77 -3.59
N GLY A 100 -24.14 -5.86 -3.98
CA GLY A 100 -24.07 -4.46 -3.59
C GLY A 100 -24.27 -4.29 -2.08
N GLU A 101 -25.21 -5.03 -1.49
CA GLU A 101 -25.40 -5.05 -0.03
C GLU A 101 -24.20 -5.66 0.70
N ARG A 102 -23.65 -6.77 0.21
CA ARG A 102 -22.43 -7.38 0.77
C ARG A 102 -21.25 -6.42 0.73
N MET A 103 -21.01 -5.75 -0.41
CA MET A 103 -19.93 -4.78 -0.58
C MET A 103 -20.11 -3.59 0.38
N ALA A 104 -21.31 -3.01 0.43
CA ALA A 104 -21.60 -1.89 1.32
C ALA A 104 -21.34 -2.25 2.80
N ASN A 105 -21.74 -3.45 3.23
CA ASN A 105 -21.51 -3.89 4.60
C ASN A 105 -20.02 -4.09 4.92
N GLN A 106 -19.23 -4.63 3.97
CA GLN A 106 -17.77 -4.75 4.13
C GLN A 106 -17.09 -3.38 4.16
N TYR A 107 -17.48 -2.44 3.30
CA TYR A 107 -16.91 -1.07 3.32
C TYR A 107 -17.26 -0.34 4.62
N ARG A 108 -18.49 -0.54 5.13
CA ARG A 108 -18.91 0.02 6.41
C ARG A 108 -18.11 -0.55 7.58
N SER A 109 -17.76 -1.84 7.56
CA SER A 109 -16.95 -2.41 8.63
C SER A 109 -15.54 -1.81 8.68
N LEU A 110 -14.95 -1.46 7.54
CA LEU A 110 -13.67 -0.75 7.50
C LEU A 110 -13.73 0.64 8.13
N GLN A 111 -14.84 1.38 7.96
CA GLN A 111 -14.99 2.73 8.51
C GLN A 111 -14.78 2.76 10.03
N THR A 112 -15.10 1.66 10.72
CA THR A 112 -14.89 1.52 12.16
C THR A 112 -13.41 1.53 12.57
N PHE A 113 -12.45 1.47 11.65
CA PHE A 113 -11.02 1.54 11.98
C PHE A 113 -10.42 2.93 11.77
N TYR A 114 -11.17 3.85 11.18
CA TYR A 114 -10.68 5.18 10.81
C TYR A 114 -11.50 6.28 11.44
N ASN A 115 -10.83 7.32 11.90
CA ASN A 115 -11.47 8.54 12.38
C ASN A 115 -11.72 9.53 11.23
N SER A 116 -12.27 9.06 10.10
CA SER A 116 -12.49 9.84 8.88
C SER A 116 -13.86 9.57 8.25
N GLU A 117 -14.34 10.53 7.46
CA GLU A 117 -15.59 10.41 6.69
C GLU A 117 -15.42 9.62 5.39
N ALA A 118 -14.17 9.34 4.99
CA ALA A 118 -13.84 8.56 3.81
C ALA A 118 -12.92 7.39 4.18
N VAL A 119 -13.05 6.28 3.46
CA VAL A 119 -12.20 5.09 3.56
C VAL A 119 -11.57 4.82 2.20
N LEU A 120 -10.28 4.53 2.18
CA LEU A 120 -9.58 4.04 1.00
C LEU A 120 -9.69 2.51 0.94
N VAL A 121 -10.26 1.99 -0.14
CA VAL A 121 -10.34 0.56 -0.41
C VAL A 121 -9.46 0.25 -1.61
N ALA A 122 -8.39 -0.52 -1.41
CA ALA A 122 -7.54 -0.95 -2.50
C ALA A 122 -8.23 -2.07 -3.29
N ALA A 123 -8.12 -2.02 -4.61
CA ALA A 123 -8.52 -3.10 -5.51
C ALA A 123 -7.31 -3.44 -6.38
N GLY A 124 -6.56 -4.46 -5.99
CA GLY A 124 -5.28 -4.81 -6.57
C GLY A 124 -4.71 -6.07 -5.94
N ASP A 125 -3.69 -6.65 -6.58
CA ASP A 125 -2.88 -7.76 -6.08
C ASP A 125 -1.57 -7.83 -6.92
N ASP A 126 -0.67 -8.73 -6.56
CA ASP A 126 0.54 -9.06 -7.31
C ASP A 126 0.20 -9.39 -8.77
N PHE A 127 0.69 -8.55 -9.69
CA PHE A 127 0.49 -8.68 -11.14
C PHE A 127 -0.99 -8.74 -11.58
N LEU A 128 -1.92 -8.26 -10.74
CA LEU A 128 -3.32 -8.10 -11.14
C LEU A 128 -3.42 -7.10 -12.30
N TYR A 129 -4.43 -7.28 -13.16
CA TYR A 129 -4.66 -6.48 -14.37
C TYR A 129 -3.69 -6.73 -15.52
N SER A 130 -2.98 -7.87 -15.52
CA SER A 130 -2.10 -8.23 -16.64
C SER A 130 -2.84 -8.83 -17.83
N ASP A 131 -4.08 -9.34 -17.66
CA ASP A 131 -4.93 -9.79 -18.77
C ASP A 131 -5.73 -8.61 -19.35
N SER A 132 -5.84 -8.55 -20.67
CA SER A 132 -6.51 -7.44 -21.37
C SER A 132 -7.99 -7.28 -21.03
N ASP A 133 -8.66 -8.34 -20.57
CA ASP A 133 -10.06 -8.28 -20.13
C ASP A 133 -10.25 -7.89 -18.67
N ASP A 134 -9.18 -7.87 -17.85
CA ASP A 134 -9.29 -7.67 -16.40
C ASP A 134 -9.98 -6.35 -16.04
N LEU A 135 -9.46 -5.24 -16.59
CA LEU A 135 -10.00 -3.91 -16.34
C LEU A 135 -11.46 -3.81 -16.81
N LYS A 136 -11.79 -4.42 -17.95
CA LYS A 136 -13.16 -4.43 -18.49
C LYS A 136 -14.12 -5.17 -17.57
N ILE A 137 -13.73 -6.34 -17.06
CA ILE A 137 -14.54 -7.15 -16.16
C ILE A 137 -14.73 -6.43 -14.82
N VAL A 138 -13.63 -5.96 -14.22
CA VAL A 138 -13.64 -5.25 -12.92
C VAL A 138 -14.47 -3.99 -13.02
N HIS A 139 -14.23 -3.15 -14.03
CA HIS A 139 -14.98 -1.90 -14.24
C HIS A 139 -16.48 -2.17 -14.42
N ARG A 140 -16.87 -3.19 -15.21
CA ARG A 140 -18.28 -3.56 -15.42
C ARG A 140 -18.95 -3.95 -14.10
N VAL A 141 -18.33 -4.85 -13.33
CA VAL A 141 -18.89 -5.34 -12.06
C VAL A 141 -18.97 -4.21 -11.04
N TYR A 142 -17.85 -3.53 -10.76
CA TYR A 142 -17.78 -2.47 -9.75
C TYR A 142 -18.71 -1.31 -10.10
N SER A 143 -18.81 -0.90 -11.37
CA SER A 143 -19.74 0.16 -11.78
C SER A 143 -21.21 -0.19 -11.49
N ALA A 144 -21.62 -1.45 -11.73
CA ALA A 144 -22.98 -1.88 -11.45
C ALA A 144 -23.27 -1.89 -9.94
N LEU A 145 -22.33 -2.39 -9.13
CA LEU A 145 -22.46 -2.41 -7.68
C LEU A 145 -22.45 -1.00 -7.09
N PHE A 146 -21.51 -0.14 -7.52
CA PHE A 146 -21.43 1.25 -7.08
C PHE A 146 -22.70 2.03 -7.43
N LYS A 147 -23.23 1.84 -8.64
CA LYS A 147 -24.49 2.45 -9.07
C LYS A 147 -25.66 2.00 -8.19
N TYR A 148 -25.71 0.73 -7.80
CA TYR A 148 -26.73 0.23 -6.87
C TYR A 148 -26.59 0.86 -5.48
N ILE A 149 -25.39 0.89 -4.91
CA ILE A 149 -25.14 1.48 -3.59
C ILE A 149 -25.51 2.97 -3.59
N ASN A 150 -25.02 3.73 -4.57
CA ASN A 150 -25.25 5.17 -4.65
C ASN A 150 -26.73 5.54 -4.89
N ARG A 151 -27.50 4.73 -5.62
CA ARG A 151 -28.94 4.93 -5.82
C ARG A 151 -29.76 4.67 -4.55
N ASN A 152 -29.24 3.84 -3.65
CA ASN A 152 -29.86 3.50 -2.38
C ASN A 152 -29.17 4.24 -1.23
N TYR A 153 -28.80 5.51 -1.44
CA TYR A 153 -28.09 6.32 -0.47
C TYR A 153 -28.84 6.38 0.87
N ASP A 154 -30.15 6.56 0.86
CA ASP A 154 -30.95 6.66 2.10
C ASP A 154 -30.90 5.39 2.95
N ARG A 155 -30.65 4.23 2.33
CA ARG A 155 -30.47 2.94 3.02
C ARG A 155 -29.03 2.74 3.50
N PHE A 156 -28.04 3.08 2.67
CA PHE A 156 -26.64 2.76 2.97
C PHE A 156 -25.87 3.89 3.66
N ASN A 157 -26.32 5.13 3.53
CA ASN A 157 -25.67 6.36 3.95
C ASN A 157 -24.19 6.41 3.52
N MET A 158 -23.91 6.05 2.26
CA MET A 158 -22.55 6.05 1.71
C MET A 158 -22.56 6.38 0.22
N ARG A 159 -21.46 6.97 -0.23
CA ARG A 159 -21.16 7.14 -1.65
C ARG A 159 -19.89 6.39 -1.97
N VAL A 160 -19.91 5.62 -3.06
CA VAL A 160 -18.79 4.82 -3.54
C VAL A 160 -18.46 5.24 -4.97
N GLN A 161 -17.17 5.31 -5.27
CA GLN A 161 -16.67 5.69 -6.59
C GLN A 161 -15.27 5.12 -6.79
N PHE A 162 -14.86 4.96 -8.04
CA PHE A 162 -13.44 4.82 -8.35
C PHE A 162 -12.72 6.11 -7.99
N GLY A 163 -11.48 6.00 -7.53
CA GLY A 163 -10.67 7.15 -7.18
C GLY A 163 -9.21 6.78 -7.09
N THR A 164 -8.38 7.81 -7.05
CA THR A 164 -6.95 7.70 -6.81
C THR A 164 -6.63 7.91 -5.32
N VAL A 165 -5.40 7.60 -4.92
CA VAL A 165 -4.90 7.95 -3.58
C VAL A 165 -4.99 9.47 -3.34
N ALA A 166 -4.76 10.28 -4.38
CA ALA A 166 -4.89 11.73 -4.29
C ALA A 166 -6.35 12.17 -4.04
N ASP A 167 -7.33 11.55 -4.71
CA ASP A 167 -8.76 11.83 -4.49
C ASP A 167 -9.18 11.50 -3.05
N TYR A 168 -8.71 10.37 -2.53
CA TYR A 168 -8.94 9.98 -1.13
C TYR A 168 -8.41 11.07 -0.18
N PHE A 169 -7.15 11.45 -0.28
CA PHE A 169 -6.61 12.47 0.62
C PHE A 169 -7.21 13.86 0.41
N LYS A 170 -7.67 14.19 -0.81
CA LYS A 170 -8.43 15.41 -1.08
C LYS A 170 -9.78 15.40 -0.36
N SER A 171 -10.46 14.26 -0.30
CA SER A 171 -11.73 14.10 0.41
C SER A 171 -11.59 14.32 1.92
N LEU A 172 -10.43 14.04 2.50
CA LEU A 172 -10.14 14.26 3.92
C LEU A 172 -9.91 15.73 4.28
N LYS A 173 -9.47 16.57 3.34
CA LYS A 173 -9.22 18.00 3.61
C LYS A 173 -10.51 18.77 3.91
N GLY A 174 -11.66 18.30 3.41
CA GLY A 174 -12.97 18.91 3.66
C GLY A 174 -13.56 18.58 5.03
N SER A 175 -13.08 17.51 5.70
CA SER A 175 -13.62 17.03 6.96
C SER A 175 -12.82 17.57 8.16
N ALA A 176 -12.88 18.90 8.35
CA ALA A 176 -12.24 19.61 9.48
C ALA A 176 -12.75 19.18 10.88
N LYS A 177 -13.73 18.28 10.95
CA LYS A 177 -14.39 17.86 12.19
C LYS A 177 -13.51 17.01 13.11
N ARG A 178 -12.48 16.33 12.58
CA ARG A 178 -11.67 15.38 13.38
C ARG A 178 -10.18 15.51 13.06
N ARG A 179 -9.39 15.93 14.04
CA ARG A 179 -7.93 16.01 13.90
C ARG A 179 -7.34 14.60 13.92
N ALA A 180 -6.47 14.30 12.95
CA ALA A 180 -5.70 13.06 12.94
C ALA A 180 -4.78 13.02 14.17
N SER A 181 -4.63 11.83 14.77
CA SER A 181 -3.69 11.65 15.88
C SER A 181 -2.24 11.87 15.41
N ILE A 182 -1.34 12.13 16.35
CA ILE A 182 0.09 12.23 16.08
C ILE A 182 0.74 10.95 16.59
N LEU A 183 1.55 10.32 15.75
CA LEU A 183 2.35 9.16 16.11
C LEU A 183 3.80 9.43 15.75
N SER A 184 4.73 9.00 16.61
CA SER A 184 6.17 9.08 16.37
C SER A 184 6.82 7.72 16.62
N GLY A 185 8.07 7.56 16.18
CA GLY A 185 8.77 6.27 16.18
C GLY A 185 8.74 5.57 14.83
N ASP A 186 8.99 4.26 14.82
CA ASP A 186 9.00 3.42 13.61
C ASP A 186 8.00 2.25 13.72
N PHE A 187 8.02 1.39 12.71
CA PHE A 187 7.16 0.20 12.65
C PHE A 187 7.97 -1.10 12.57
N PHE A 188 9.16 -1.12 13.17
CA PHE A 188 10.01 -2.31 13.23
C PHE A 188 10.01 -2.94 14.64
N PRO A 189 10.14 -4.28 14.75
CA PRO A 189 10.07 -5.26 13.66
C PRO A 189 8.63 -5.51 13.20
N TYR A 190 8.48 -5.84 11.91
CA TYR A 190 7.21 -6.28 11.35
C TYR A 190 6.87 -7.68 11.83
N MET A 191 5.58 -7.90 12.11
CA MET A 191 4.98 -9.18 12.45
C MET A 191 3.59 -9.22 11.79
N ASP A 192 3.36 -10.22 10.95
CA ASP A 192 2.07 -10.48 10.33
C ASP A 192 1.19 -11.37 11.22
N ASN A 193 1.74 -12.48 11.70
CA ASN A 193 1.04 -13.48 12.49
C ASN A 193 1.85 -13.83 13.75
N ALA A 194 1.33 -13.47 14.92
CA ALA A 194 1.93 -13.76 16.22
C ALA A 194 2.03 -15.26 16.54
N PHE A 195 1.22 -16.09 15.87
CA PHE A 195 1.17 -17.54 16.07
C PHE A 195 2.10 -18.32 15.13
N SER A 196 2.83 -17.64 14.24
CA SER A 196 3.85 -18.27 13.39
C SER A 196 5.06 -18.73 14.23
N ASN A 197 5.73 -19.80 13.79
CA ASN A 197 6.99 -20.27 14.41
C ASN A 197 8.11 -19.23 14.34
N ALA A 198 8.04 -18.31 13.37
CA ALA A 198 8.94 -17.16 13.23
C ALA A 198 8.10 -15.92 12.95
N PRO A 199 7.49 -15.31 13.99
CA PRO A 199 6.48 -14.27 13.80
C PRO A 199 7.09 -12.93 13.36
N PHE A 200 8.35 -12.67 13.71
CA PHE A 200 9.04 -11.44 13.34
C PHE A 200 9.86 -11.59 12.07
N TRP A 201 9.66 -10.66 11.14
CA TRP A 201 10.39 -10.63 9.88
C TRP A 201 11.74 -9.92 10.07
N THR A 202 12.63 -10.50 10.88
CA THR A 202 13.98 -9.95 11.13
C THR A 202 15.07 -10.66 10.34
N GLY A 203 14.79 -11.84 9.78
CA GLY A 203 15.78 -12.60 9.00
C GLY A 203 16.33 -11.83 7.79
N PHE A 204 15.48 -11.06 7.10
CA PHE A 204 15.89 -10.28 5.93
C PHE A 204 16.84 -9.11 6.28
N TYR A 205 17.01 -8.77 7.57
CA TYR A 205 17.99 -7.77 8.00
C TYR A 205 19.42 -8.21 7.67
N ASN A 206 19.70 -9.52 7.72
CA ASN A 206 21.05 -10.07 7.47
C ASN A 206 21.12 -11.03 6.26
N HIS A 207 19.98 -11.49 5.73
CA HIS A 207 19.98 -12.45 4.60
C HIS A 207 20.74 -11.87 3.38
N ARG A 208 21.67 -12.66 2.81
CA ARG A 208 22.58 -12.25 1.71
C ARG A 208 23.42 -11.00 2.04
N ALA A 209 24.08 -11.01 3.21
CA ALA A 209 24.95 -9.92 3.68
C ALA A 209 25.99 -9.41 2.66
N TYR A 210 26.54 -10.30 1.81
CA TYR A 210 27.45 -9.89 0.73
C TYR A 210 26.80 -8.87 -0.22
N PHE A 211 25.58 -9.13 -0.69
CA PHE A 211 24.85 -8.22 -1.59
C PHE A 211 24.59 -6.87 -0.91
N LYS A 212 24.19 -6.89 0.38
CA LYS A 212 23.99 -5.65 1.16
C LYS A 212 25.26 -4.83 1.31
N CYS A 213 26.40 -5.48 1.51
CA CYS A 213 27.71 -4.82 1.57
C CYS A 213 28.10 -4.25 0.20
N PHE A 214 27.94 -5.06 -0.85
CA PHE A 214 28.26 -4.65 -2.22
C PHE A 214 27.45 -3.42 -2.66
N GLU A 215 26.15 -3.39 -2.39
CA GLU A 215 25.30 -2.23 -2.70
C GLU A 215 25.80 -0.94 -2.02
N ARG A 216 26.30 -1.01 -0.77
CA ARG A 216 26.91 0.16 -0.08
C ARG A 216 28.22 0.62 -0.74
N ILE A 217 29.01 -0.30 -1.25
CA ILE A 217 30.23 0.03 -2.01
C ILE A 217 29.84 0.76 -3.30
N ILE A 218 28.89 0.22 -4.07
CA ILE A 218 28.41 0.85 -5.32
C ILE A 218 27.78 2.22 -5.05
N GLN A 219 26.98 2.36 -3.99
CA GLN A 219 26.42 3.65 -3.57
C GLN A 219 27.52 4.69 -3.30
N ARG A 220 28.60 4.29 -2.62
CA ARG A 220 29.77 5.17 -2.39
C ARG A 220 30.45 5.56 -3.69
N GLU A 221 30.78 4.60 -4.55
CA GLU A 221 31.48 4.86 -5.82
C GLU A 221 30.66 5.79 -6.72
N LEU A 222 29.35 5.56 -6.82
CA LEU A 222 28.47 6.40 -7.64
C LEU A 222 28.39 7.84 -7.12
N ARG A 223 28.39 8.01 -5.80
CA ARG A 223 28.46 9.35 -5.18
C ARG A 223 29.78 10.05 -5.48
N LEU A 224 30.91 9.34 -5.50
CA LEU A 224 32.21 9.91 -5.85
C LEU A 224 32.24 10.34 -7.31
N VAL A 225 31.71 9.51 -8.21
CA VAL A 225 31.57 9.85 -9.63
C VAL A 225 30.74 11.13 -9.79
N ASP A 226 29.59 11.23 -9.13
CA ASP A 226 28.74 12.44 -9.17
C ASP A 226 29.51 13.70 -8.73
N LEU A 227 30.25 13.61 -7.62
CA LEU A 227 31.02 14.74 -7.09
C LEU A 227 32.16 15.15 -8.02
N LEU A 228 32.87 14.18 -8.58
CA LEU A 228 33.95 14.43 -9.54
C LEU A 228 33.41 15.06 -10.82
N SER A 229 32.30 14.56 -11.35
CA SER A 229 31.65 15.12 -12.54
C SER A 229 31.26 16.59 -12.36
N VAL A 230 30.73 16.95 -11.20
CA VAL A 230 30.45 18.34 -10.85
C VAL A 230 31.74 19.16 -10.75
N ALA A 231 32.77 18.62 -10.11
CA ALA A 231 34.04 19.34 -9.90
C ALA A 231 34.79 19.63 -11.22
N ILE A 232 34.75 18.71 -12.18
CA ILE A 232 35.43 18.85 -13.48
C ILE A 232 34.53 19.45 -14.58
N GLY A 233 33.25 19.69 -14.29
CA GLY A 233 32.30 20.27 -15.24
C GLY A 233 31.91 19.35 -16.41
N ILE A 234 32.07 18.03 -16.27
CA ILE A 234 31.70 17.07 -17.31
C ILE A 234 30.35 16.46 -16.96
N TYR A 235 29.39 16.61 -17.87
CA TYR A 235 28.09 15.97 -17.75
C TYR A 235 28.20 14.46 -18.01
N LEU A 236 27.45 13.72 -17.20
CA LEU A 236 27.53 12.27 -17.12
C LEU A 236 26.90 11.60 -18.34
N ASN A 237 27.61 10.57 -18.84
CA ASN A 237 27.21 9.77 -19.99
C ASN A 237 26.07 8.79 -19.66
N SER A 238 25.63 8.02 -20.66
CA SER A 238 24.61 6.96 -20.52
C SER A 238 24.97 5.92 -19.46
N ASP A 239 26.26 5.64 -19.23
CA ASP A 239 26.70 4.56 -18.34
C ASP A 239 26.45 4.90 -16.87
N VAL A 240 26.65 6.16 -16.48
CA VAL A 240 26.38 6.58 -15.10
C VAL A 240 24.87 6.68 -14.84
N GLU A 241 24.07 6.99 -15.86
CA GLU A 241 22.62 6.85 -15.75
C GLU A 241 22.20 5.39 -15.55
N ILE A 242 22.78 4.45 -16.29
CA ILE A 242 22.55 3.00 -16.10
C ILE A 242 22.95 2.58 -14.69
N ALA A 243 24.11 3.01 -14.20
CA ALA A 243 24.56 2.71 -12.84
C ALA A 243 23.58 3.23 -11.77
N ARG A 244 23.05 4.46 -11.93
CA ARG A 244 22.00 5.00 -11.04
C ARG A 244 20.73 4.18 -11.09
N ARG A 245 20.30 3.75 -12.27
CA ARG A 245 19.09 2.92 -12.45
C ARG A 245 19.27 1.54 -11.81
N ASN A 246 20.43 0.92 -11.95
CA ASN A 246 20.74 -0.38 -11.34
C ASN A 246 20.80 -0.27 -9.81
N LEU A 247 21.44 0.77 -9.26
CA LEU A 247 21.41 1.04 -7.82
C LEU A 247 20.00 1.34 -7.30
N ALA A 248 19.19 2.09 -8.05
CA ALA A 248 17.80 2.34 -7.70
C ALA A 248 16.94 1.07 -7.76
N LEU A 249 17.25 0.13 -8.66
CA LEU A 249 16.58 -1.16 -8.72
C LEU A 249 17.03 -2.07 -7.55
N SER A 250 18.29 -2.01 -7.13
CA SER A 250 18.80 -2.85 -6.03
C SER A 250 18.20 -2.51 -4.68
N ILE A 251 17.62 -1.32 -4.49
CA ILE A 251 16.86 -0.96 -3.28
C ILE A 251 15.41 -1.45 -3.28
N HIS A 252 14.98 -2.18 -4.32
CA HIS A 252 13.69 -2.89 -4.31
C HIS A 252 13.56 -3.76 -3.06
N HIS A 253 12.35 -3.89 -2.53
CA HIS A 253 12.09 -4.55 -1.26
C HIS A 253 12.24 -6.08 -1.30
N ASP A 254 12.50 -6.67 -2.47
CA ASP A 254 12.99 -8.06 -2.61
C ASP A 254 14.43 -8.18 -3.10
N ALA A 255 15.09 -7.06 -3.41
CA ALA A 255 16.48 -7.00 -3.84
C ALA A 255 17.40 -6.86 -2.62
N ILE A 256 17.50 -5.65 -2.05
CA ILE A 256 18.39 -5.37 -0.90
C ILE A 256 18.05 -6.22 0.32
N THR A 257 16.79 -6.62 0.50
CA THR A 257 16.33 -7.52 1.58
C THR A 257 16.81 -8.96 1.39
N GLY A 258 17.19 -9.34 0.16
CA GLY A 258 17.63 -10.67 -0.21
C GLY A 258 16.51 -11.69 -0.37
N THR A 259 15.24 -11.27 -0.42
CA THR A 259 14.07 -12.15 -0.42
C THR A 259 13.67 -12.67 -1.81
N SER A 260 14.39 -12.28 -2.86
CA SER A 260 14.18 -12.84 -4.20
C SER A 260 14.76 -14.26 -4.36
N LYS A 261 14.25 -14.99 -5.36
CA LYS A 261 14.80 -16.27 -5.78
C LYS A 261 16.27 -16.13 -6.20
N ARG A 262 17.04 -17.22 -6.10
CA ARG A 262 18.48 -17.23 -6.39
C ARG A 262 18.84 -16.59 -7.73
N HIS A 263 18.23 -17.00 -8.84
CA HIS A 263 18.54 -16.47 -10.16
C HIS A 263 18.22 -14.96 -10.31
N VAL A 264 17.21 -14.45 -9.58
CA VAL A 264 16.89 -13.02 -9.57
C VAL A 264 17.95 -12.24 -8.78
N MET A 265 18.46 -12.83 -7.69
CA MET A 265 19.59 -12.24 -6.96
C MET A 265 20.89 -12.26 -7.78
N ASP A 266 21.08 -13.29 -8.61
CA ASP A 266 22.20 -13.35 -9.54
C ASP A 266 22.07 -12.25 -10.62
N ASP A 267 20.85 -11.98 -11.12
CA ASP A 267 20.57 -10.84 -12.02
C ASP A 267 20.84 -9.49 -11.34
N TYR A 268 20.44 -9.29 -10.07
CA TYR A 268 20.78 -8.09 -9.32
C TYR A 268 22.29 -7.90 -9.11
N MET A 269 23.06 -8.98 -8.95
CA MET A 269 24.53 -8.89 -8.86
C MET A 269 25.19 -8.59 -10.20
N LEU A 270 24.58 -8.99 -11.32
CA LEU A 270 25.11 -8.74 -12.66
C LEU A 270 24.94 -7.27 -13.09
N ARG A 271 23.87 -6.63 -12.63
CA ARG A 271 23.53 -5.23 -12.90
C ARG A 271 24.40 -4.26 -12.09
#